data_AF-A0A261CL00-F1
#
_entry.id   AF-A0A261CL00-F1
#
_cell.length_a   1.000
_cell.length_b   1.000
_cell.length_c   1.000
_cell.angle_alpha   90.00
_cell.angle_beta   90.00
_cell.angle_gamma   90.00
#
_symmetry.space_group_name_H-M   'P 1'
#
loop_
_entity.id
_entity.type
_entity.pdbx_description
1 polymer ?
#
loop_
_entity_poly.entity_id
_entity_poly.type
_entity_poly.pdbx_seq_one_letter_code
_entity_poly.pdbx_strand_id
1 'polypeptide(L)'
;MSKPTHKNDDTKWKIFSMSGKTLGKDPKYPNSMTNWVISNDKSLQLLPSHYALPENIRKTQKMNYFLIDYNELRAVEQVESRVPGFTWKTYADLFETLETFAKMLEMFGGGVQKKFYLRVISANVMGDEQSGESRVFVDEVAIMIPLLREQQGTPFENAAEEQDKISKRFHQLAQFFSTITLNELENLLKEYDVDKSLVTLVDDPVHVIGWKSLEMTGTPFKVLNSYSTPIISKKQAILYMFQHLVCGVNWEGVPLSMRSHIIGVVGMCSAAPSGVYLAFDAVINMIVLAKQIYPNFHNGKKTKVDIMYRNRSPNDLVGYDEYKEIAVAFNLPLYIFVNMKLPALPVWMLRALLTLGWLHSIVQNDANLEHFVAGIAEATITALMATIPRVDRKFIRDVQKEALNHTLKQLGLKEEQRKALDVYAQQQEKKSVEKPEKKGKRPGQDDKS
;
A
#
# COMPACT_ATOMS: atom_id res chain seq x y z
N MET A 1 41.00 4.18 -19.36
CA MET A 1 39.92 5.12 -19.70
C MET A 1 39.32 5.63 -18.40
N SER A 2 39.45 6.93 -18.11
CA SER A 2 38.76 7.56 -16.98
C SER A 2 37.25 7.55 -17.27
N LYS A 3 36.42 7.17 -16.29
CA LYS A 3 34.97 7.35 -16.40
C LYS A 3 34.69 8.83 -16.71
N PRO A 4 33.74 9.16 -17.61
CA PRO A 4 33.32 10.54 -17.78
C PRO A 4 32.88 11.07 -16.40
N THR A 5 33.47 12.20 -16.01
CA THR A 5 33.12 12.86 -14.74
C THR A 5 31.85 13.65 -15.01
N HIS A 6 30.71 13.16 -14.53
CA HIS A 6 29.44 13.86 -14.70
C HIS A 6 29.40 15.08 -13.78
N LYS A 7 28.91 16.21 -14.28
CA LYS A 7 28.96 17.50 -13.57
C LYS A 7 28.12 17.47 -12.30
N ASN A 8 27.03 16.71 -12.31
CA ASN A 8 26.00 16.77 -11.28
C ASN A 8 26.04 15.58 -10.30
N ASP A 9 27.08 14.74 -10.33
CA ASP A 9 27.18 13.52 -9.53
C ASP A 9 27.05 13.75 -8.02
N ASP A 10 27.57 14.87 -7.51
CA ASP A 10 27.59 15.19 -6.07
C ASP A 10 26.38 15.99 -5.59
N THR A 11 25.52 16.45 -6.52
CA THR A 11 24.30 17.20 -6.18
C THR A 11 23.35 16.36 -5.32
N LYS A 12 22.52 17.00 -4.49
CA LYS A 12 21.56 16.32 -3.62
C LYS A 12 20.16 16.87 -3.85
N TRP A 13 19.18 15.97 -3.88
CA TRP A 13 17.78 16.37 -3.93
C TRP A 13 17.29 16.96 -2.62
N LYS A 14 16.26 17.78 -2.72
CA LYS A 14 15.55 18.35 -1.58
C LYS A 14 14.57 17.32 -1.03
N ILE A 15 14.28 17.40 0.27
CA ILE A 15 13.27 16.57 0.92
C ILE A 15 12.19 17.50 1.48
N PHE A 16 10.96 17.30 1.05
CA PHE A 16 9.79 17.95 1.65
C PHE A 16 9.36 17.17 2.88
N SER A 17 9.69 17.67 4.07
CA SER A 17 9.28 17.05 5.33
C SER A 17 7.80 17.34 5.62
N MET A 18 7.02 16.30 5.87
CA MET A 18 5.64 16.39 6.38
C MET A 18 5.58 16.76 7.87
N SER A 19 6.71 16.77 8.59
CA SER A 19 6.76 17.15 10.01
C SER A 19 6.32 18.61 10.20
N GLY A 20 5.45 18.84 11.18
CA GLY A 20 4.87 20.17 11.46
C GLY A 20 3.95 20.71 10.36
N LYS A 21 3.48 19.86 9.44
CA LYS A 21 2.53 20.23 8.39
C LYS A 21 1.21 19.51 8.55
N THR A 22 0.15 20.15 8.08
CA THR A 22 -1.20 19.60 8.08
C THR A 22 -1.56 19.15 6.67
N LEU A 23 -1.98 17.89 6.55
CA LEU A 23 -2.59 17.36 5.33
C LEU A 23 -4.10 17.44 5.49
N GLY A 24 -4.71 18.46 4.90
CA GLY A 24 -6.15 18.72 4.95
C GLY A 24 -6.85 18.11 3.75
N LYS A 25 -7.94 17.36 3.99
CA LYS A 25 -8.83 16.88 2.94
C LYS A 25 -10.07 17.76 2.89
N ASP A 26 -10.58 18.04 1.68
CA ASP A 26 -11.82 18.81 1.53
C ASP A 26 -13.02 17.97 2.03
N PRO A 27 -13.75 18.43 3.07
CA PRO A 27 -14.92 17.72 3.59
C PRO A 27 -16.05 17.57 2.57
N LYS A 28 -16.13 18.44 1.55
CA LYS A 28 -17.12 18.33 0.46
C LYS A 28 -16.85 17.12 -0.44
N TYR A 29 -15.60 16.66 -0.48
CA TYR A 29 -15.14 15.61 -1.39
C TYR A 29 -14.43 14.48 -0.61
N PRO A 30 -15.13 13.80 0.32
CA PRO A 30 -14.52 12.85 1.24
C PRO A 30 -13.97 11.59 0.56
N ASN A 31 -14.37 11.30 -0.69
CA ASN A 31 -13.87 10.17 -1.47
C ASN A 31 -12.89 10.58 -2.59
N SER A 32 -12.62 11.88 -2.75
CA SER A 32 -11.69 12.35 -3.77
C SER A 32 -10.24 12.05 -3.40
N MET A 33 -9.46 11.69 -4.42
CA MET A 33 -8.01 11.48 -4.35
C MET A 33 -7.23 12.75 -4.72
N THR A 34 -7.93 13.80 -5.16
CA THR A 34 -7.33 15.04 -5.68
C THR A 34 -7.84 16.29 -4.95
N ASN A 35 -8.72 16.16 -3.96
CA ASN A 35 -9.20 17.29 -3.12
C ASN A 35 -8.53 17.24 -1.74
N TRP A 36 -7.25 17.54 -1.72
CA TRP A 36 -6.46 17.68 -0.50
C TRP A 36 -5.44 18.81 -0.69
N VAL A 37 -4.97 19.36 0.42
CA VAL A 37 -3.91 20.39 0.46
C VAL A 37 -2.94 20.09 1.60
N ILE A 38 -1.68 20.45 1.42
CA ILE A 38 -0.69 20.49 2.49
C ILE A 38 -0.46 21.95 2.86
N SER A 39 -0.63 22.28 4.13
CA SER A 39 -0.34 23.59 4.69
C SER A 39 0.59 23.50 5.90
N ASN A 40 1.24 24.61 6.22
CA ASN A 40 1.72 24.88 7.58
C ASN A 40 0.80 25.92 8.22
N ASP A 41 0.97 26.19 9.51
CA ASP A 41 0.10 27.09 10.31
C ASP A 41 -0.12 28.50 9.72
N LYS A 42 0.64 28.90 8.68
CA LYS A 42 0.59 30.23 8.07
C LYS A 42 0.44 30.25 6.55
N SER A 43 0.52 29.12 5.84
CA SER A 43 0.55 29.12 4.37
C SER A 43 0.28 27.77 3.71
N LEU A 44 -0.37 27.82 2.55
CA LEU A 44 -0.47 26.69 1.61
C LEU A 44 0.93 26.33 1.09
N GLN A 45 1.23 25.04 1.04
CA GLN A 45 2.55 24.54 0.65
C GLN A 45 2.49 23.74 -0.65
N LEU A 46 1.63 22.71 -0.70
CA LEU A 46 1.48 21.84 -1.85
C LEU A 46 0.04 21.43 -2.05
N LEU A 47 -0.33 21.23 -3.31
CA LEU A 47 -1.64 20.74 -3.70
C LEU A 47 -1.57 19.97 -5.03
N PRO A 48 -2.57 19.15 -5.36
CA PRO A 48 -2.70 18.54 -6.68
C PRO A 48 -2.81 19.57 -7.78
N SER A 49 -2.21 19.25 -8.93
CA SER A 49 -2.36 19.96 -10.20
C SER A 49 -3.82 20.34 -10.52
N HIS A 50 -4.78 19.50 -10.11
CA HIS A 50 -6.20 19.68 -10.39
C HIS A 50 -6.83 20.95 -9.81
N TYR A 51 -6.15 21.62 -8.87
CA TYR A 51 -6.56 22.93 -8.37
C TYR A 51 -6.14 24.09 -9.28
N ALA A 52 -5.30 23.84 -10.29
CA ALA A 52 -4.98 24.83 -11.30
C ALA A 52 -6.17 25.10 -12.25
N LEU A 53 -7.21 24.25 -12.23
CA LEU A 53 -8.43 24.45 -13.00
C LEU A 53 -9.61 24.84 -12.08
N PRO A 54 -10.52 25.68 -12.57
CA PRO A 54 -11.79 25.92 -11.89
C PRO A 54 -12.61 24.64 -11.74
N GLU A 55 -13.40 24.59 -10.68
CA GLU A 55 -14.15 23.40 -10.27
C GLU A 55 -15.13 22.88 -11.34
N ASN A 56 -15.74 23.77 -12.12
CA ASN A 56 -16.65 23.42 -13.21
C ASN A 56 -15.93 22.77 -14.41
N ILE A 57 -14.67 23.11 -14.64
CA ILE A 57 -13.85 22.59 -15.75
C ILE A 57 -13.20 21.27 -15.37
N ARG A 58 -12.74 21.16 -14.12
CA ARG A 58 -12.12 19.95 -13.55
C ARG A 58 -12.96 18.68 -13.71
N LYS A 59 -14.30 18.81 -13.79
CA LYS A 59 -15.21 17.67 -13.95
C LYS A 59 -15.19 17.05 -15.35
N THR A 60 -14.79 17.81 -16.36
CA THR A 60 -14.83 17.39 -17.77
C THR A 60 -13.45 17.29 -18.39
N GLN A 61 -12.47 18.05 -17.88
CA GLN A 61 -11.12 18.06 -18.39
C GLN A 61 -10.33 16.85 -17.87
N LYS A 62 -9.71 16.10 -18.78
CA LYS A 62 -8.72 15.10 -18.41
C LYS A 62 -7.44 15.82 -17.95
N MET A 63 -6.88 15.38 -16.83
CA MET A 63 -5.66 15.97 -16.29
C MET A 63 -4.76 14.89 -15.73
N ASN A 64 -3.47 15.03 -15.95
CA ASN A 64 -2.44 14.26 -15.27
C ASN A 64 -2.24 14.76 -13.84
N TYR A 65 -1.74 13.86 -13.01
CA TYR A 65 -1.52 14.10 -11.61
C TYR A 65 -0.06 14.44 -11.34
N PHE A 66 0.17 15.66 -10.86
CA PHE A 66 1.45 16.15 -10.38
C PHE A 66 1.20 17.17 -9.26
N LEU A 67 2.25 17.54 -8.51
CA LEU A 67 2.12 18.51 -7.43
C LEU A 67 2.48 19.92 -7.90
N ILE A 68 1.73 20.89 -7.38
CA ILE A 68 2.02 22.31 -7.55
C ILE A 68 2.18 22.98 -6.19
N ASP A 69 2.96 24.05 -6.13
CA ASP A 69 3.11 24.89 -4.94
C ASP A 69 2.25 26.16 -5.02
N TYR A 70 2.27 26.94 -3.94
CA TYR A 70 1.49 28.17 -3.85
C TYR A 70 1.91 29.25 -4.86
N ASN A 71 3.21 29.33 -5.20
CA ASN A 71 3.68 30.32 -6.16
C ASN A 71 3.23 29.97 -7.58
N GLU A 72 3.26 28.68 -7.92
CA GLU A 72 2.75 28.16 -9.18
C GLU A 72 1.23 28.37 -9.29
N LEU A 73 0.48 28.11 -8.21
CA LEU A 73 -0.96 28.39 -8.18
C LEU A 73 -1.26 29.89 -8.39
N ARG A 74 -0.52 30.78 -7.73
CA ARG A 74 -0.64 32.23 -7.91
C ARG A 74 -0.32 32.69 -9.33
N ALA A 75 0.63 32.03 -9.99
CA ALA A 75 0.93 32.29 -11.39
C ALA A 75 -0.23 31.90 -12.30
N VAL A 76 -0.88 30.75 -12.02
CA VAL A 76 -2.08 30.28 -12.72
C VAL A 76 -3.23 31.28 -12.60
N GLU A 77 -3.50 31.80 -11.39
CA GLU A 77 -4.54 32.80 -11.15
C GLU A 77 -4.34 34.08 -11.98
N GLN A 78 -3.10 34.38 -12.38
CA GLN A 78 -2.78 35.56 -13.18
C GLN A 78 -2.90 35.30 -14.69
N VAL A 79 -2.95 34.05 -15.15
CA VAL A 79 -3.00 33.71 -16.58
C VAL A 79 -4.23 34.32 -17.25
N GLU A 80 -5.40 34.23 -16.61
CA GLU A 80 -6.66 34.79 -17.14
C GLU A 80 -6.52 36.28 -17.46
N SER A 81 -5.85 37.03 -16.58
CA SER A 81 -5.66 38.47 -16.73
C SER A 81 -4.61 38.86 -17.78
N ARG A 82 -3.68 37.94 -18.09
CA ARG A 82 -2.54 38.21 -18.98
C ARG A 82 -2.78 37.78 -20.42
N VAL A 83 -3.73 36.89 -20.66
CA VAL A 83 -4.03 36.36 -21.98
C VAL A 83 -5.33 37.00 -22.50
N PRO A 84 -5.26 37.93 -23.47
CA PRO A 84 -6.45 38.53 -24.05
C PRO A 84 -7.37 37.47 -24.66
N GLY A 85 -8.66 37.51 -24.31
CA GLY A 85 -9.65 36.53 -24.81
C GLY A 85 -9.55 35.15 -24.17
N PHE A 86 -8.86 35.01 -23.03
CA PHE A 86 -8.77 33.74 -22.32
C PHE A 86 -10.15 33.16 -22.01
N THR A 87 -10.34 31.89 -22.36
CA THR A 87 -11.44 31.08 -21.82
C THR A 87 -10.91 29.72 -21.41
N TRP A 88 -11.40 29.19 -20.30
CA TRP A 88 -11.01 27.86 -19.85
C TRP A 88 -11.30 26.75 -20.86
N LYS A 89 -12.30 26.91 -21.74
CA LYS A 89 -12.58 25.94 -22.79
C LYS A 89 -11.47 25.86 -23.85
N THR A 90 -10.77 26.97 -24.09
CA THR A 90 -9.72 27.05 -25.12
C THR A 90 -8.34 26.69 -24.55
N TYR A 91 -8.10 26.97 -23.27
CA TYR A 91 -6.77 26.90 -22.67
C TYR A 91 -6.59 25.78 -21.64
N ALA A 92 -7.62 24.98 -21.34
CA ALA A 92 -7.52 23.91 -20.35
C ALA A 92 -6.43 22.87 -20.68
N ASP A 93 -6.15 22.61 -21.96
CA ASP A 93 -5.14 21.63 -22.39
C ASP A 93 -3.71 22.05 -21.98
N LEU A 94 -3.47 23.34 -21.74
CA LEU A 94 -2.22 23.84 -21.17
C LEU A 94 -1.98 23.38 -19.73
N PHE A 95 -2.99 22.82 -19.08
CA PHE A 95 -2.94 22.31 -17.70
C PHE A 95 -3.00 20.78 -17.66
N GLU A 96 -3.14 20.11 -18.81
CA GLU A 96 -3.35 18.66 -18.87
C GLU A 96 -2.14 17.87 -18.38
N THR A 97 -0.93 18.21 -18.82
CA THR A 97 0.29 17.45 -18.50
C THR A 97 1.29 18.30 -17.74
N LEU A 98 2.27 17.65 -17.09
CA LEU A 98 3.36 18.37 -16.42
C LEU A 98 4.16 19.24 -17.42
N GLU A 99 4.35 18.73 -18.64
CA GLU A 99 5.07 19.44 -19.71
C GLU A 99 4.29 20.69 -20.17
N THR A 100 3.01 20.54 -20.51
CA THR A 100 2.20 21.68 -20.97
C THR A 100 2.03 22.72 -19.87
N PHE A 101 1.90 22.27 -18.62
CA PHE A 101 1.82 23.14 -17.45
C PHE A 101 3.12 23.90 -17.21
N ALA A 102 4.29 23.25 -17.33
CA ALA A 102 5.58 23.92 -17.19
C ALA A 102 5.78 25.03 -18.25
N LYS A 103 5.46 24.73 -19.52
CA LYS A 103 5.50 25.69 -20.62
C LYS A 103 4.51 26.85 -20.40
N MET A 104 3.31 26.55 -19.90
CA MET A 104 2.30 27.56 -19.57
C MET A 104 2.79 28.53 -18.48
N LEU A 105 3.45 28.02 -17.44
CA LEU A 105 4.01 28.88 -16.38
C LEU A 105 5.12 29.80 -16.90
N GLU A 106 5.97 29.29 -17.80
CA GLU A 106 7.02 30.08 -18.44
C GLU A 106 6.44 31.18 -19.33
N MET A 107 5.51 30.81 -20.23
CA MET A 107 4.94 31.72 -21.23
C MET A 107 3.95 32.73 -20.64
N PHE A 108 3.07 32.30 -19.74
CA PHE A 108 1.92 33.08 -19.27
C PHE A 108 1.92 33.30 -17.75
N GLY A 109 2.59 32.42 -17.00
CA GLY A 109 2.76 32.54 -15.54
C GLY A 109 3.75 33.63 -15.10
N GLY A 110 4.32 34.39 -16.04
CA GLY A 110 5.23 35.50 -15.74
C GLY A 110 6.67 35.04 -15.49
N GLY A 111 7.09 34.01 -16.22
CA GLY A 111 8.41 33.40 -16.08
C GLY A 111 8.59 32.59 -14.80
N VAL A 112 7.49 32.20 -14.13
CA VAL A 112 7.56 31.30 -12.98
C VAL A 112 8.02 29.93 -13.48
N GLN A 113 9.14 29.46 -12.96
CA GLN A 113 9.68 28.16 -13.32
C GLN A 113 8.99 27.05 -12.52
N LYS A 114 8.62 25.95 -13.20
CA LYS A 114 8.06 24.76 -12.54
C LYS A 114 9.07 24.17 -11.56
N LYS A 115 8.62 23.88 -10.34
CA LYS A 115 9.37 23.04 -9.39
C LYS A 115 8.97 21.58 -9.54
N PHE A 116 9.95 20.69 -9.55
CA PHE A 116 9.70 19.25 -9.73
C PHE A 116 9.58 18.54 -8.38
N TYR A 117 8.37 18.05 -8.11
CA TYR A 117 8.04 17.30 -6.91
C TYR A 117 7.80 15.84 -7.27
N LEU A 118 8.74 14.97 -6.89
CA LEU A 118 8.65 13.54 -7.14
C LEU A 118 8.02 12.82 -5.94
N ARG A 119 6.95 12.08 -6.18
CA ARG A 119 6.19 11.44 -5.11
C ARG A 119 6.85 10.14 -4.66
N VAL A 120 7.00 10.00 -3.34
CA VAL A 120 7.64 8.88 -2.68
C VAL A 120 6.59 8.04 -1.96
N ILE A 121 6.54 6.76 -2.31
CA ILE A 121 5.89 5.73 -1.51
C ILE A 121 6.88 5.35 -0.40
N SER A 122 6.67 5.91 0.78
CA SER A 122 7.55 5.70 1.92
C SER A 122 7.43 4.27 2.42
N ALA A 123 8.57 3.63 2.70
CA ALA A 123 8.59 2.31 3.33
C ALA A 123 8.06 2.32 4.77
N ASN A 124 8.24 3.45 5.46
CA ASN A 124 8.10 3.58 6.91
C ASN A 124 6.77 4.23 7.35
N VAL A 125 5.68 4.10 6.59
CA VAL A 125 4.38 4.64 7.05
C VAL A 125 3.91 3.98 8.36
N MET A 126 4.50 2.82 8.68
CA MET A 126 4.31 2.03 9.90
C MET A 126 5.06 2.50 11.15
N GLY A 127 6.06 3.37 11.00
CA GLY A 127 7.08 3.57 12.03
C GLY A 127 7.93 2.34 12.35
N ASP A 128 7.74 1.19 11.68
CA ASP A 128 8.53 -0.03 11.90
C ASP A 128 9.92 0.06 11.31
N GLU A 129 10.90 -0.50 12.01
CA GLU A 129 12.25 -0.78 11.50
C GLU A 129 12.25 -1.94 10.47
N GLN A 130 11.13 -2.21 9.79
CA GLN A 130 11.13 -3.19 8.72
C GLN A 130 11.71 -2.57 7.45
N SER A 131 12.69 -3.29 6.89
CA SER A 131 13.54 -2.95 5.75
C SER A 131 12.78 -2.82 4.41
N GLY A 132 11.75 -1.99 4.34
CA GLY A 132 11.22 -1.53 3.07
C GLY A 132 12.13 -0.45 2.51
N GLU A 133 12.34 -0.46 1.20
CA GLU A 133 12.98 0.66 0.50
C GLU A 133 11.88 1.61 0.03
N SER A 134 12.03 2.91 0.33
CA SER A 134 11.17 3.94 -0.26
C SER A 134 11.30 3.92 -1.78
N ARG A 135 10.18 4.14 -2.47
CA ARG A 135 10.11 4.00 -3.93
C ARG A 135 9.42 5.21 -4.57
N VAL A 136 9.74 5.46 -5.83
CA VAL A 136 9.13 6.50 -6.67
C VAL A 136 8.48 5.87 -7.91
N PHE A 137 7.48 6.53 -8.47
CA PHE A 137 6.80 6.05 -9.68
C PHE A 137 7.69 6.20 -10.91
N VAL A 138 7.84 5.13 -11.70
CA VAL A 138 8.63 5.19 -12.95
C VAL A 138 8.03 6.20 -13.92
N ASP A 139 6.70 6.24 -14.04
CA ASP A 139 6.02 7.17 -14.96
C ASP A 139 6.39 8.64 -14.66
N GLU A 140 6.52 9.02 -13.38
CA GLU A 140 6.95 10.37 -13.02
C GLU A 140 8.41 10.63 -13.35
N VAL A 141 9.28 9.65 -13.05
CA VAL A 141 10.71 9.77 -13.34
C VAL A 141 10.97 9.91 -14.84
N ALA A 142 10.27 9.11 -15.66
CA ALA A 142 10.36 9.15 -17.11
C ALA A 142 9.90 10.51 -17.68
N ILE A 143 8.83 11.10 -17.13
CA ILE A 143 8.35 12.43 -17.54
C ILE A 143 9.31 13.54 -17.06
N MET A 144 9.83 13.45 -15.83
CA MET A 144 10.61 14.53 -15.22
C MET A 144 12.03 14.65 -15.74
N ILE A 145 12.73 13.55 -16.07
CA ILE A 145 14.14 13.60 -16.48
C ILE A 145 14.36 14.53 -17.69
N PRO A 146 13.58 14.44 -18.79
CA PRO A 146 13.71 15.38 -19.91
C PRO A 146 13.46 16.84 -19.53
N LEU A 147 12.44 17.10 -18.71
CA LEU A 147 12.09 18.45 -18.27
C LEU A 147 13.16 19.07 -17.36
N LEU A 148 13.78 18.26 -16.49
CA LEU A 148 14.90 18.69 -15.65
C LEU A 148 16.12 19.07 -16.50
N ARG A 149 16.41 18.30 -17.55
CA ARG A 149 17.48 18.58 -18.50
C ARG A 149 17.26 19.86 -19.29
N GLU A 150 16.03 20.10 -19.71
CA GLU A 150 15.63 21.37 -20.32
C GLU A 150 15.85 22.55 -19.36
N GLN A 151 15.38 22.44 -18.10
CA GLN A 151 15.59 23.47 -17.07
C GLN A 151 17.07 23.71 -16.73
N GLN A 152 17.93 22.71 -16.90
CA GLN A 152 19.39 22.83 -16.74
C GLN A 152 20.10 23.49 -17.94
N GLY A 153 19.37 23.81 -19.01
CA GLY A 153 19.94 24.32 -20.26
C GLY A 153 20.65 23.26 -21.10
N THR A 154 20.40 21.97 -20.85
CA THR A 154 20.99 20.85 -21.60
C THR A 154 19.91 19.85 -22.06
N PRO A 155 18.88 20.31 -22.80
CA PRO A 155 17.77 19.46 -23.24
C PRO A 155 18.26 18.30 -24.12
N PHE A 156 17.50 17.19 -24.11
CA PHE A 156 17.71 16.12 -25.08
C PHE A 156 17.25 16.56 -26.47
N GLU A 157 17.88 16.01 -27.51
CA GLU A 157 17.42 16.19 -28.89
C GLU A 157 16.01 15.62 -29.09
N ASN A 158 15.71 14.48 -28.46
CA ASN A 158 14.41 13.83 -28.51
C ASN A 158 13.94 13.40 -27.10
N ALA A 159 13.27 14.33 -26.41
CA ALA A 159 12.75 14.10 -25.05
C ALA A 159 11.77 12.90 -24.96
N ALA A 160 10.91 12.74 -25.96
CA ALA A 160 9.90 11.67 -25.98
C ALA A 160 10.53 10.28 -26.10
N GLU A 161 11.61 10.15 -26.88
CA GLU A 161 12.35 8.90 -27.00
C GLU A 161 13.05 8.52 -25.69
N GLU A 162 13.62 9.48 -24.97
CA GLU A 162 14.24 9.21 -23.67
C GLU A 162 13.21 8.81 -22.61
N GLN A 163 12.04 9.46 -22.60
CA GLN A 163 10.93 9.05 -21.74
C GLN A 163 10.50 7.60 -22.02
N ASP A 164 10.38 7.21 -23.30
CA ASP A 164 10.03 5.85 -23.71
C ASP A 164 11.12 4.82 -23.34
N LYS A 165 12.41 5.17 -23.50
CA LYS A 165 13.54 4.33 -23.07
C LYS A 165 13.50 4.04 -21.57
N ILE A 166 13.30 5.06 -20.73
CA ILE A 166 13.19 4.91 -19.28
C ILE A 166 11.97 4.04 -18.95
N SER A 167 10.82 4.33 -19.57
CA SER A 167 9.58 3.58 -19.31
C SER A 167 9.74 2.10 -19.63
N LYS A 168 10.25 1.76 -20.83
CA LYS A 168 10.49 0.37 -21.28
C LYS A 168 11.51 -0.37 -20.41
N ARG A 169 12.52 0.32 -19.87
CA ARG A 169 13.53 -0.28 -18.99
C ARG A 169 12.92 -0.86 -17.71
N PHE A 170 11.88 -0.23 -17.16
CA PHE A 170 11.31 -0.61 -15.86
C PHE A 170 9.89 -1.16 -15.92
N HIS A 171 9.13 -0.89 -16.98
CA HIS A 171 7.81 -1.49 -17.22
C HIS A 171 7.98 -2.79 -18.02
N GLN A 172 8.27 -3.88 -17.31
CA GLN A 172 8.47 -5.20 -17.94
C GLN A 172 7.19 -5.77 -18.56
N LEU A 173 6.02 -5.38 -18.04
CA LEU A 173 4.71 -5.88 -18.49
C LEU A 173 3.71 -4.73 -18.54
N ALA A 174 3.05 -4.56 -19.69
CA ALA A 174 2.13 -3.45 -19.96
C ALA A 174 0.94 -3.35 -18.97
N GLN A 175 0.59 -4.45 -18.32
CA GLN A 175 -0.50 -4.53 -17.35
C GLN A 175 -0.16 -3.98 -15.96
N PHE A 176 1.11 -3.65 -15.70
CA PHE A 176 1.59 -3.18 -14.40
C PHE A 176 2.18 -1.78 -14.48
N PHE A 177 2.03 -1.05 -13.39
CA PHE A 177 2.73 0.21 -13.15
C PHE A 177 3.89 -0.05 -12.21
N SER A 178 5.09 0.38 -12.60
CA SER A 178 6.32 0.08 -11.87
C SER A 178 6.74 1.24 -10.97
N THR A 179 7.49 0.90 -9.93
CA THR A 179 8.21 1.84 -9.08
C THR A 179 9.66 1.42 -8.97
N ILE A 180 10.56 2.38 -8.75
CA ILE A 180 11.98 2.14 -8.49
C ILE A 180 12.37 2.64 -7.11
N THR A 181 13.39 2.03 -6.53
CA THR A 181 14.00 2.43 -5.26
C THR A 181 14.67 3.80 -5.37
N LEU A 182 14.93 4.46 -4.24
CA LEU A 182 15.71 5.70 -4.23
C LEU A 182 17.15 5.51 -4.73
N ASN A 183 17.73 4.32 -4.54
CA ASN A 183 19.07 4.01 -5.05
C ASN A 183 19.07 3.86 -6.59
N GLU A 184 18.08 3.16 -7.15
CA GLU A 184 17.88 3.09 -8.61
C GLU A 184 17.62 4.48 -9.20
N LEU A 185 16.82 5.31 -8.53
CA LEU A 185 16.61 6.70 -8.93
C LEU A 185 17.94 7.49 -8.94
N GLU A 186 18.76 7.38 -7.88
CA GLU A 186 20.04 8.09 -7.84
C GLU A 186 20.96 7.71 -9.00
N ASN A 187 21.05 6.41 -9.29
CA ASN A 187 21.86 5.91 -10.40
C ASN A 187 21.34 6.41 -11.75
N LEU A 188 20.02 6.45 -11.94
CA LEU A 188 19.40 6.95 -13.16
C LEU A 188 19.65 8.46 -13.34
N LEU A 189 19.53 9.26 -12.27
CA LEU A 189 19.81 10.69 -12.34
C LEU A 189 21.28 10.99 -12.66
N LYS A 190 22.22 10.17 -12.18
CA LYS A 190 23.65 10.26 -12.55
C LYS A 190 23.88 9.87 -14.01
N GLU A 191 23.28 8.77 -14.46
CA GLU A 191 23.34 8.30 -15.85
C GLU A 191 22.94 9.40 -16.84
N TYR A 192 21.90 10.16 -16.50
CA TYR A 192 21.39 11.27 -17.31
C TYR A 192 22.00 12.65 -16.95
N ASP A 193 22.99 12.72 -16.06
CA ASP A 193 23.65 13.96 -15.58
C ASP A 193 22.64 15.04 -15.15
N VAL A 194 21.62 14.64 -14.39
CA VAL A 194 20.60 15.52 -13.83
C VAL A 194 21.09 16.15 -12.53
N ASP A 195 20.95 17.46 -12.40
CA ASP A 195 21.12 18.20 -11.15
C ASP A 195 20.00 17.82 -10.18
N LYS A 196 20.36 16.98 -9.21
CA LYS A 196 19.43 16.48 -8.19
C LYS A 196 18.83 17.63 -7.37
N SER A 197 19.49 18.79 -7.26
CA SER A 197 19.00 19.93 -6.47
C SER A 197 17.70 20.56 -7.01
N LEU A 198 17.34 20.25 -8.26
CA LEU A 198 16.09 20.63 -8.91
C LEU A 198 14.90 19.75 -8.50
N VAL A 199 15.18 18.55 -7.96
CA VAL A 199 14.15 17.60 -7.54
C VAL A 199 13.87 17.77 -6.05
N THR A 200 12.58 17.78 -5.71
CA THR A 200 12.11 17.69 -4.32
C THR A 200 11.33 16.40 -4.13
N LEU A 201 11.81 15.52 -3.25
CA LEU A 201 11.10 14.31 -2.85
C LEU A 201 10.00 14.65 -1.84
N VAL A 202 8.79 14.15 -2.07
CA VAL A 202 7.61 14.39 -1.22
C VAL A 202 6.94 13.05 -0.92
N ASP A 203 6.61 12.75 0.33
CA ASP A 203 5.76 11.59 0.65
C ASP A 203 4.44 11.70 -0.12
N ASP A 204 4.03 10.65 -0.83
CA ASP A 204 2.82 10.67 -1.65
C ASP A 204 1.59 10.98 -0.76
N PRO A 205 0.90 12.13 -0.94
CA PRO A 205 -0.14 12.53 -0.01
C PRO A 205 -1.37 11.60 -0.07
N VAL A 206 -1.64 11.00 -1.24
CA VAL A 206 -2.74 10.05 -1.41
C VAL A 206 -2.42 8.73 -0.71
N HIS A 207 -1.17 8.28 -0.74
CA HIS A 207 -0.69 7.14 0.02
C HIS A 207 -0.83 7.39 1.53
N VAL A 208 -0.43 8.56 2.03
CA VAL A 208 -0.59 8.93 3.45
C VAL A 208 -2.06 8.98 3.87
N ILE A 209 -2.95 9.54 3.04
CA ILE A 209 -4.40 9.56 3.31
C ILE A 209 -4.98 8.15 3.29
N GLY A 210 -4.69 7.39 2.23
CA GLY A 210 -5.21 6.04 2.03
C GLY A 210 -4.76 5.09 3.13
N TRP A 211 -3.51 5.24 3.57
CA TRP A 211 -2.98 4.55 4.74
C TRP A 211 -3.80 4.78 6.01
N LYS A 212 -4.00 6.05 6.39
CA LYS A 212 -4.77 6.38 7.62
C LYS A 212 -6.19 5.87 7.52
N SER A 213 -6.78 5.90 6.32
CA SER A 213 -8.08 5.29 6.07
C SER A 213 -8.05 3.78 6.29
N LEU A 214 -7.04 3.07 5.77
CA LEU A 214 -6.87 1.63 5.98
C LEU A 214 -6.69 1.31 7.46
N GLU A 215 -5.83 2.04 8.18
CA GLU A 215 -5.63 1.88 9.62
C GLU A 215 -6.97 1.87 10.33
N MET A 216 -7.81 2.89 10.10
CA MET A 216 -9.12 3.02 10.73
C MET A 216 -10.13 1.95 10.28
N THR A 217 -10.33 1.77 8.97
CA THR A 217 -11.46 1.00 8.46
C THR A 217 -11.13 -0.43 8.06
N GLY A 218 -9.84 -0.80 7.96
CA GLY A 218 -9.40 -2.08 7.42
C GLY A 218 -9.67 -2.24 5.91
N THR A 219 -10.06 -1.16 5.23
CA THR A 219 -10.37 -1.16 3.79
C THR A 219 -9.08 -0.89 3.00
N PRO A 220 -8.73 -1.74 2.02
CA PRO A 220 -7.59 -1.49 1.14
C PRO A 220 -7.72 -0.16 0.41
N PHE A 221 -6.60 0.51 0.20
CA PHE A 221 -6.54 1.81 -0.43
C PHE A 221 -5.77 1.78 -1.76
N LYS A 222 -5.99 2.82 -2.54
CA LYS A 222 -5.39 3.06 -3.86
C LYS A 222 -4.69 4.42 -3.89
N VAL A 223 -3.76 4.59 -4.83
CA VAL A 223 -3.03 5.84 -5.10
C VAL A 223 -3.24 6.24 -6.55
N LEU A 224 -2.82 7.45 -6.95
CA LEU A 224 -2.83 7.87 -8.36
C LEU A 224 -1.44 7.69 -8.97
N ASN A 225 -1.36 7.19 -10.21
CA ASN A 225 -0.16 7.35 -11.03
C ASN A 225 -0.09 8.78 -11.63
N SER A 226 0.93 9.06 -12.44
CA SER A 226 1.09 10.37 -13.09
C SER A 226 -0.04 10.70 -14.08
N TYR A 227 -0.76 9.70 -14.60
CA TYR A 227 -1.87 9.87 -15.54
C TYR A 227 -3.24 9.99 -14.86
N SER A 228 -3.28 10.22 -13.54
CA SER A 228 -4.49 10.26 -12.73
C SER A 228 -5.30 8.95 -12.72
N THR A 229 -4.69 7.84 -13.09
CA THR A 229 -5.30 6.51 -13.00
C THR A 229 -5.17 5.99 -11.57
N PRO A 230 -6.28 5.58 -10.92
CA PRO A 230 -6.22 4.91 -9.63
C PRO A 230 -5.55 3.55 -9.77
N ILE A 231 -4.48 3.35 -9.00
CA ILE A 231 -3.68 2.13 -8.98
C ILE A 231 -3.56 1.59 -7.55
N ILE A 232 -3.41 0.28 -7.42
CA ILE A 232 -3.38 -0.42 -6.14
C ILE A 232 -2.18 -1.36 -6.07
N SER A 233 -1.49 -1.39 -4.93
CA SER A 233 -0.34 -2.28 -4.77
C SER A 233 -0.80 -3.74 -4.76
N LYS A 234 0.06 -4.67 -5.20
CA LYS A 234 -0.25 -6.11 -5.23
C LYS A 234 -0.88 -6.62 -3.92
N LYS A 235 -0.28 -6.29 -2.78
CA LYS A 235 -0.73 -6.78 -1.47
C LYS A 235 -2.12 -6.23 -1.11
N GLN A 236 -2.35 -4.95 -1.38
CA GLN A 236 -3.66 -4.32 -1.17
C GLN A 236 -4.71 -4.88 -2.15
N ALA A 237 -4.33 -5.18 -3.39
CA ALA A 237 -5.23 -5.79 -4.38
C ALA A 237 -5.67 -7.20 -3.96
N ILE A 238 -4.75 -8.04 -3.48
CA ILE A 238 -5.06 -9.38 -2.97
C ILE A 238 -6.01 -9.26 -1.77
N LEU A 239 -5.73 -8.36 -0.82
CA LEU A 239 -6.64 -8.12 0.31
C LEU A 239 -8.02 -7.64 -0.16
N TYR A 240 -8.08 -6.74 -1.14
CA TYR A 240 -9.33 -6.21 -1.67
C TYR A 240 -10.16 -7.31 -2.34
N MET A 241 -9.55 -8.12 -3.21
CA MET A 241 -10.23 -9.26 -3.83
C MET A 241 -10.67 -10.29 -2.79
N PHE A 242 -9.81 -10.61 -1.82
CA PHE A 242 -10.11 -11.56 -0.75
C PHE A 242 -11.32 -11.11 0.09
N GLN A 243 -11.35 -9.85 0.51
CA GLN A 243 -12.48 -9.29 1.26
C GLN A 243 -13.80 -9.32 0.46
N HIS A 244 -13.75 -9.21 -0.87
CA HIS A 244 -14.94 -9.13 -1.72
C HIS A 244 -15.41 -10.47 -2.29
N LEU A 245 -14.52 -11.48 -2.39
CA LEU A 245 -14.79 -12.78 -2.99
C LEU A 245 -14.74 -13.93 -1.99
N VAL A 246 -13.97 -13.83 -0.91
CA VAL A 246 -13.75 -14.93 0.04
C VAL A 246 -14.50 -14.70 1.35
N CYS A 247 -14.45 -13.48 1.87
CA CYS A 247 -15.05 -13.16 3.15
C CYS A 247 -16.58 -13.06 3.08
N GLY A 248 -17.25 -13.46 4.18
CA GLY A 248 -18.71 -13.46 4.27
C GLY A 248 -19.38 -14.58 3.49
N VAL A 249 -18.63 -15.61 3.12
CA VAL A 249 -19.13 -16.84 2.47
C VAL A 249 -18.92 -17.99 3.44
N ASN A 250 -19.94 -18.83 3.59
CA ASN A 250 -19.75 -20.16 4.17
C ASN A 250 -19.33 -21.09 3.02
N TRP A 251 -18.09 -21.55 3.04
CA TRP A 251 -17.53 -22.37 1.98
C TRP A 251 -17.91 -23.85 2.09
N GLU A 252 -18.55 -24.27 3.18
CA GLU A 252 -19.05 -25.64 3.38
C GLU A 252 -19.96 -26.10 2.23
N GLY A 253 -19.64 -27.25 1.64
CA GLY A 253 -20.39 -27.81 0.52
C GLY A 253 -20.20 -27.09 -0.82
N VAL A 254 -19.37 -26.04 -0.90
CA VAL A 254 -19.07 -25.35 -2.16
C VAL A 254 -18.12 -26.20 -3.02
N PRO A 255 -18.45 -26.45 -4.31
CA PRO A 255 -17.63 -27.28 -5.18
C PRO A 255 -16.18 -26.81 -5.31
N LEU A 256 -15.23 -27.77 -5.33
CA LEU A 256 -13.80 -27.48 -5.49
C LEU A 256 -13.51 -26.61 -6.73
N SER A 257 -14.16 -26.89 -7.86
CA SER A 257 -13.98 -26.11 -9.10
C SER A 257 -14.24 -24.61 -8.88
N MET A 258 -15.27 -24.26 -8.09
CA MET A 258 -15.58 -22.88 -7.73
C MET A 258 -14.54 -22.32 -6.76
N ARG A 259 -14.20 -23.06 -5.70
CA ARG A 259 -13.20 -22.64 -4.70
C ARG A 259 -11.84 -22.37 -5.34
N SER A 260 -11.37 -23.29 -6.21
CA SER A 260 -10.15 -23.17 -7.00
C SER A 260 -10.14 -21.95 -7.91
N HIS A 261 -11.25 -21.68 -8.61
CA HIS A 261 -11.32 -20.51 -9.47
C HIS A 261 -11.28 -19.20 -8.66
N ILE A 262 -12.06 -19.09 -7.59
CA ILE A 262 -12.08 -17.89 -6.74
C ILE A 262 -10.71 -17.62 -6.10
N ILE A 263 -10.10 -18.63 -5.47
CA ILE A 263 -8.79 -18.46 -4.84
C ILE A 263 -7.70 -18.23 -5.89
N GLY A 264 -7.85 -18.81 -7.08
CA GLY A 264 -7.03 -18.53 -8.26
C GLY A 264 -7.08 -17.05 -8.63
N VAL A 265 -8.29 -16.48 -8.79
CA VAL A 265 -8.50 -15.05 -9.09
C VAL A 265 -7.84 -14.16 -8.04
N VAL A 266 -8.05 -14.45 -6.76
CA VAL A 266 -7.42 -13.71 -5.66
C VAL A 266 -5.89 -13.84 -5.71
N GLY A 267 -5.39 -15.04 -5.98
CA GLY A 267 -3.98 -15.39 -5.98
C GLY A 267 -3.23 -14.93 -7.23
N MET A 268 -3.90 -14.61 -8.34
CA MET A 268 -3.26 -14.27 -9.63
C MET A 268 -2.21 -13.17 -9.51
N CYS A 269 -2.46 -12.17 -8.65
CA CYS A 269 -1.51 -11.08 -8.46
C CYS A 269 -0.25 -11.48 -7.69
N SER A 270 -0.26 -12.61 -6.95
CA SER A 270 0.83 -13.00 -6.03
C SER A 270 2.18 -13.16 -6.73
N ALA A 271 2.18 -13.65 -7.97
CA ALA A 271 3.35 -13.89 -8.79
C ALA A 271 4.00 -12.61 -9.38
N ALA A 272 3.33 -11.46 -9.30
CA ALA A 272 3.88 -10.24 -9.87
C ALA A 272 5.14 -9.76 -9.11
N PRO A 273 6.11 -9.09 -9.78
CA PRO A 273 7.34 -8.61 -9.14
C PRO A 273 7.11 -7.65 -7.96
N SER A 274 8.15 -7.38 -7.17
CA SER A 274 8.08 -6.32 -6.15
C SER A 274 7.98 -4.94 -6.79
N GLY A 275 7.37 -3.98 -6.09
CA GLY A 275 7.26 -2.60 -6.57
C GLY A 275 6.26 -2.37 -7.70
N VAL A 276 5.39 -3.35 -8.00
CA VAL A 276 4.36 -3.23 -9.04
C VAL A 276 2.99 -2.90 -8.48
N TYR A 277 2.22 -2.18 -9.29
CA TYR A 277 0.85 -1.78 -9.05
C TYR A 277 -0.05 -2.21 -10.20
N LEU A 278 -1.33 -2.42 -9.90
CA LEU A 278 -2.36 -2.73 -10.89
C LEU A 278 -3.33 -1.56 -11.03
N ALA A 279 -3.91 -1.40 -12.22
CA ALA A 279 -5.07 -0.54 -12.39
C ALA A 279 -6.19 -1.03 -11.45
N PHE A 280 -6.76 -0.12 -10.65
CA PHE A 280 -7.80 -0.50 -9.71
C PHE A 280 -9.05 -1.02 -10.42
N ASP A 281 -9.41 -0.46 -11.57
CA ASP A 281 -10.57 -0.90 -12.35
C ASP A 281 -10.39 -2.33 -12.90
N ALA A 282 -9.16 -2.75 -13.21
CA ALA A 282 -8.88 -4.14 -13.57
C ALA A 282 -9.19 -5.09 -12.39
N VAL A 283 -8.85 -4.69 -11.16
CA VAL A 283 -9.18 -5.45 -9.95
C VAL A 283 -10.69 -5.52 -9.74
N ILE A 284 -11.41 -4.42 -9.93
CA ILE A 284 -12.88 -4.41 -9.87
C ILE A 284 -13.48 -5.34 -10.93
N ASN A 285 -13.00 -5.27 -12.17
CA ASN A 285 -13.49 -6.12 -13.25
C ASN A 285 -13.28 -7.60 -12.94
N MET A 286 -12.13 -7.99 -12.39
CA MET A 286 -11.90 -9.38 -11.94
C MET A 286 -12.93 -9.83 -10.90
N ILE A 287 -13.25 -8.97 -9.92
CA ILE A 287 -14.27 -9.26 -8.90
C ILE A 287 -15.66 -9.39 -9.52
N VAL A 288 -16.03 -8.46 -10.40
CA VAL A 288 -17.34 -8.47 -11.08
C VAL A 288 -17.51 -9.73 -11.92
N LEU A 289 -16.50 -10.08 -12.73
CA LEU A 289 -16.52 -11.28 -13.57
C LEU A 289 -16.64 -12.55 -12.73
N ALA A 290 -15.87 -12.67 -11.65
CA ALA A 290 -15.97 -13.81 -10.73
C ALA A 290 -17.38 -13.95 -10.12
N LYS A 291 -18.01 -12.83 -9.74
CA LYS A 291 -19.39 -12.82 -9.21
C LYS A 291 -20.46 -13.11 -10.28
N GLN A 292 -20.20 -12.77 -11.54
CA GLN A 292 -21.10 -13.11 -12.65
C GLN A 292 -21.05 -14.59 -13.01
N ILE A 293 -19.86 -15.20 -12.98
CA ILE A 293 -19.68 -16.63 -13.25
C ILE A 293 -20.36 -17.49 -12.17
N TYR A 294 -20.29 -17.04 -10.92
CA TYR A 294 -20.93 -17.70 -9.79
C TYR A 294 -21.94 -16.76 -9.12
N PRO A 295 -23.16 -16.64 -9.66
CA PRO A 295 -24.19 -15.87 -8.99
C PRO A 295 -24.55 -16.57 -7.67
N ASN A 296 -24.80 -15.78 -6.62
CA ASN A 296 -25.36 -16.26 -5.34
C ASN A 296 -24.46 -17.17 -4.46
N PHE A 297 -23.13 -17.27 -4.65
CA PHE A 297 -22.30 -17.97 -3.64
C PHE A 297 -22.14 -17.18 -2.33
N HIS A 298 -22.41 -15.86 -2.36
CA HIS A 298 -22.62 -15.03 -1.17
C HIS A 298 -24.00 -15.28 -0.51
N ASN A 299 -24.57 -16.48 -0.62
CA ASN A 299 -25.84 -16.87 0.02
C ASN A 299 -25.70 -17.19 1.52
N GLY A 300 -24.62 -16.76 2.16
CA GLY A 300 -24.48 -16.87 3.62
C GLY A 300 -25.55 -16.01 4.30
N LYS A 301 -26.16 -16.56 5.36
CA LYS A 301 -27.09 -15.86 6.27
C LYS A 301 -26.68 -14.38 6.36
N LYS A 302 -27.56 -13.44 5.95
CA LYS A 302 -27.30 -12.01 6.10
C LYS A 302 -27.12 -11.72 7.59
N THR A 303 -25.89 -11.78 8.08
CA THR A 303 -25.56 -11.29 9.41
C THR A 303 -25.79 -9.79 9.36
N LYS A 304 -26.50 -9.21 10.34
CA LYS A 304 -26.60 -7.75 10.47
C LYS A 304 -25.25 -7.12 10.87
N VAL A 305 -24.25 -7.96 11.12
CA VAL A 305 -22.94 -7.59 11.65
C VAL A 305 -21.99 -7.28 10.50
N ASP A 306 -21.33 -6.14 10.60
CA ASP A 306 -20.20 -5.76 9.76
C ASP A 306 -19.03 -6.73 10.01
N ILE A 307 -18.93 -7.76 9.18
CA ILE A 307 -17.98 -8.87 9.33
C ILE A 307 -16.50 -8.46 9.28
N MET A 308 -16.21 -7.21 8.84
CA MET A 308 -14.86 -6.63 8.81
C MET A 308 -14.71 -5.43 9.76
N TYR A 309 -15.76 -5.08 10.50
CA TYR A 309 -15.78 -3.97 11.44
C TYR A 309 -15.30 -2.65 10.82
N ARG A 310 -15.66 -2.37 9.56
CA ARG A 310 -15.25 -1.17 8.80
C ARG A 310 -15.69 0.13 9.48
N ASN A 311 -16.80 0.08 10.22
CA ASN A 311 -17.35 1.24 10.93
C ASN A 311 -16.89 1.34 12.40
N ARG A 312 -15.98 0.48 12.86
CA ARG A 312 -15.41 0.53 14.23
C ARG A 312 -13.95 0.94 14.20
N SER A 313 -13.52 1.62 15.27
CA SER A 313 -12.11 1.94 15.47
C SER A 313 -11.31 0.65 15.64
N PRO A 314 -10.06 0.57 15.15
CA PRO A 314 -9.22 -0.62 15.30
C PRO A 314 -9.00 -1.04 16.75
N ASN A 315 -9.01 -0.06 17.66
CA ASN A 315 -8.81 -0.26 19.10
C ASN A 315 -10.11 -0.53 19.86
N ASP A 316 -11.27 -0.46 19.21
CA ASP A 316 -12.53 -0.83 19.86
C ASP A 316 -12.49 -2.30 20.25
N LEU A 317 -13.02 -2.59 21.43
CA LEU A 317 -13.12 -3.94 21.94
C LEU A 317 -14.47 -4.55 21.54
N VAL A 318 -14.43 -5.78 21.06
CA VAL A 318 -15.59 -6.57 20.66
C VAL A 318 -15.63 -7.82 21.53
N GLY A 319 -16.82 -8.15 22.03
CA GLY A 319 -17.01 -9.33 22.86
C GLY A 319 -16.63 -10.61 22.13
N TYR A 320 -15.96 -11.53 22.83
CA TYR A 320 -15.53 -12.79 22.25
C TYR A 320 -16.69 -13.63 21.71
N ASP A 321 -17.90 -13.49 22.27
CA ASP A 321 -19.09 -14.16 21.77
C ASP A 321 -19.51 -13.68 20.37
N GLU A 322 -19.31 -12.40 20.02
CA GLU A 322 -19.56 -11.90 18.65
C GLU A 322 -18.60 -12.58 17.64
N TYR A 323 -17.34 -12.81 18.03
CA TYR A 323 -16.40 -13.59 17.22
C TYR A 323 -16.85 -15.05 17.06
N LYS A 324 -17.33 -15.70 18.14
CA LYS A 324 -17.91 -17.05 18.06
C LYS A 324 -19.11 -17.11 17.13
N GLU A 325 -20.02 -16.15 17.22
CA GLU A 325 -21.21 -16.09 16.37
C GLU A 325 -20.84 -16.00 14.89
N ILE A 326 -19.87 -15.14 14.54
CA ILE A 326 -19.36 -15.04 13.16
C ILE A 326 -18.71 -16.36 12.74
N ALA A 327 -17.87 -16.95 13.58
CA ALA A 327 -17.19 -18.21 13.27
C ALA A 327 -18.19 -19.35 13.02
N VAL A 328 -19.24 -19.46 13.85
CA VAL A 328 -20.32 -20.44 13.66
C VAL A 328 -21.14 -20.14 12.39
N ALA A 329 -21.47 -18.88 12.13
CA ALA A 329 -22.29 -18.50 10.98
C ALA A 329 -21.63 -18.82 9.63
N PHE A 330 -20.30 -18.74 9.56
CA PHE A 330 -19.52 -18.94 8.33
C PHE A 330 -18.63 -20.18 8.34
N ASN A 331 -18.78 -21.07 9.34
CA ASN A 331 -17.95 -22.27 9.53
C ASN A 331 -16.44 -21.95 9.47
N LEU A 332 -16.01 -21.03 10.34
CA LEU A 332 -14.62 -20.61 10.48
C LEU A 332 -13.99 -21.27 11.72
N PRO A 333 -12.68 -21.56 11.69
CA PRO A 333 -11.95 -21.95 12.89
C PRO A 333 -11.95 -20.82 13.92
N LEU A 334 -12.05 -21.19 15.20
CA LEU A 334 -11.79 -20.29 16.31
C LEU A 334 -10.31 -20.37 16.69
N TYR A 335 -9.62 -19.26 16.53
CA TYR A 335 -8.24 -19.15 16.99
C TYR A 335 -8.23 -18.60 18.41
N ILE A 336 -7.66 -19.36 19.34
CA ILE A 336 -7.48 -18.98 20.75
C ILE A 336 -5.99 -19.09 21.06
N PHE A 337 -5.35 -17.99 21.42
CA PHE A 337 -3.94 -17.99 21.82
C PHE A 337 -3.81 -17.65 23.29
N VAL A 338 -2.78 -18.21 23.95
CA VAL A 338 -2.53 -18.07 25.39
C VAL A 338 -2.48 -16.62 25.85
N ASN A 339 -2.04 -15.70 24.98
CA ASN A 339 -1.90 -14.28 25.30
C ASN A 339 -3.13 -13.43 24.90
N MET A 340 -4.22 -14.05 24.44
CA MET A 340 -5.45 -13.32 24.11
C MET A 340 -6.16 -12.87 25.39
N LYS A 341 -6.56 -11.60 25.42
CA LYS A 341 -7.42 -11.08 26.47
C LYS A 341 -8.85 -11.53 26.20
N LEU A 342 -9.31 -12.56 26.91
CA LEU A 342 -10.72 -12.93 26.97
C LEU A 342 -11.32 -12.23 28.20
N PRO A 343 -12.36 -11.39 28.06
CA PRO A 343 -13.53 -11.67 27.22
C PRO A 343 -13.71 -10.80 25.97
N ALA A 344 -12.78 -9.90 25.63
CA ALA A 344 -12.98 -8.98 24.49
C ALA A 344 -11.69 -8.79 23.67
N LEU A 345 -11.86 -8.80 22.35
CA LEU A 345 -10.76 -8.70 21.38
C LEU A 345 -10.81 -7.35 20.67
N PRO A 346 -9.67 -6.71 20.41
CA PRO A 346 -9.65 -5.50 19.62
C PRO A 346 -9.97 -5.78 18.15
N VAL A 347 -10.62 -4.83 17.49
CA VAL A 347 -11.04 -4.93 16.08
C VAL A 347 -9.88 -5.27 15.14
N TRP A 348 -8.70 -4.68 15.33
CA TRP A 348 -7.53 -4.99 14.50
C TRP A 348 -7.14 -6.47 14.56
N MET A 349 -7.28 -7.11 15.73
CA MET A 349 -6.98 -8.53 15.91
C MET A 349 -8.05 -9.37 15.22
N LEU A 350 -9.32 -9.04 15.42
CA LEU A 350 -10.42 -9.73 14.77
C LEU A 350 -10.32 -9.71 13.25
N ARG A 351 -9.97 -8.57 12.64
CA ARG A 351 -9.76 -8.46 11.19
C ARG A 351 -8.70 -9.47 10.70
N ALA A 352 -7.59 -9.63 11.43
CA ALA A 352 -6.55 -10.60 11.08
C ALA A 352 -7.03 -12.06 11.26
N LEU A 353 -7.64 -12.38 12.41
CA LEU A 353 -8.11 -13.75 12.70
C LEU A 353 -9.20 -14.20 11.74
N LEU A 354 -10.16 -13.34 11.45
CA LEU A 354 -11.25 -13.62 10.53
C LEU A 354 -10.72 -13.79 9.09
N THR A 355 -9.76 -12.96 8.68
CA THR A 355 -9.09 -13.13 7.38
C THR A 355 -8.45 -14.51 7.25
N LEU A 356 -7.70 -14.96 8.28
CA LEU A 356 -7.12 -16.30 8.31
C LEU A 356 -8.19 -17.40 8.38
N GLY A 357 -9.27 -17.16 9.12
CA GLY A 357 -10.37 -18.11 9.26
C GLY A 357 -11.09 -18.36 7.94
N TRP A 358 -11.35 -17.31 7.15
CA TRP A 358 -11.90 -17.46 5.81
C TRP A 358 -10.93 -18.13 4.84
N LEU A 359 -9.62 -17.91 4.98
CA LEU A 359 -8.62 -18.60 4.15
C LEU A 359 -8.62 -20.10 4.45
N HIS A 360 -8.71 -20.49 5.73
CA HIS A 360 -8.88 -21.89 6.11
C HIS A 360 -10.21 -22.44 5.55
N SER A 361 -11.31 -21.71 5.73
CA SER A 361 -12.65 -22.12 5.30
C SER A 361 -12.75 -22.36 3.79
N ILE A 362 -12.19 -21.50 2.93
CA ILE A 362 -12.22 -21.71 1.47
C ILE A 362 -11.35 -22.89 1.03
N VAL A 363 -10.28 -23.20 1.77
CA VAL A 363 -9.37 -24.29 1.41
C VAL A 363 -9.95 -25.66 1.80
N GLN A 364 -10.67 -25.76 2.93
CA GLN A 364 -11.27 -27.00 3.45
C GLN A 364 -10.33 -28.21 3.49
N ASN A 365 -9.03 -27.97 3.65
CA ASN A 365 -8.00 -29.02 3.62
C ASN A 365 -7.93 -29.77 2.28
N ASP A 366 -8.22 -29.09 1.17
CA ASP A 366 -8.04 -29.60 -0.18
C ASP A 366 -6.61 -29.33 -0.69
N ALA A 367 -5.80 -30.40 -0.79
CA ALA A 367 -4.38 -30.32 -1.18
C ALA A 367 -4.16 -29.59 -2.52
N ASN A 368 -5.15 -29.58 -3.43
CA ASN A 368 -5.06 -28.87 -4.70
C ASN A 368 -4.91 -27.34 -4.53
N LEU A 369 -5.31 -26.80 -3.38
CA LEU A 369 -5.29 -25.36 -3.10
C LEU A 369 -4.06 -24.91 -2.30
N GLU A 370 -3.19 -25.84 -1.88
CA GLU A 370 -2.03 -25.58 -1.01
C GLU A 370 -1.14 -24.44 -1.53
N HIS A 371 -0.86 -24.44 -2.84
CA HIS A 371 0.04 -23.48 -3.48
C HIS A 371 -0.44 -22.01 -3.40
N PHE A 372 -1.74 -21.77 -3.15
CA PHE A 372 -2.26 -20.42 -2.98
C PHE A 372 -2.15 -19.90 -1.53
N VAL A 373 -2.18 -20.81 -0.55
CA VAL A 373 -2.46 -20.49 0.85
C VAL A 373 -1.38 -19.57 1.43
N ALA A 374 -0.11 -19.92 1.26
CA ALA A 374 1.00 -19.16 1.82
C ALA A 374 1.06 -17.73 1.24
N GLY A 375 0.95 -17.59 -0.09
CA GLY A 375 1.02 -16.30 -0.78
C GLY A 375 -0.14 -15.37 -0.41
N ILE A 376 -1.37 -15.90 -0.36
CA ILE A 376 -2.55 -15.11 0.01
C ILE A 376 -2.50 -14.72 1.48
N ALA A 377 -2.13 -15.63 2.39
CA ALA A 377 -1.97 -15.30 3.80
C ALA A 377 -0.91 -14.20 3.98
N GLU A 378 0.26 -14.36 3.36
CA GLU A 378 1.34 -13.36 3.42
C GLU A 378 0.89 -11.99 2.92
N ALA A 379 0.23 -11.94 1.77
CA ALA A 379 -0.21 -10.70 1.17
C ALA A 379 -1.29 -10.00 2.01
N THR A 380 -2.33 -10.73 2.41
CA THR A 380 -3.46 -10.19 3.18
C THR A 380 -3.03 -9.71 4.57
N ILE A 381 -2.27 -10.52 5.30
CA ILE A 381 -1.76 -10.14 6.63
C ILE A 381 -0.79 -8.97 6.52
N THR A 382 0.13 -8.98 5.54
CA THR A 382 1.03 -7.84 5.35
C THR A 382 0.27 -6.57 5.00
N ALA A 383 -0.78 -6.65 4.17
CA ALA A 383 -1.63 -5.52 3.85
C ALA A 383 -2.40 -4.98 5.08
N LEU A 384 -2.78 -5.86 6.02
CA LEU A 384 -3.46 -5.49 7.26
C LEU A 384 -2.55 -4.98 8.38
N MET A 385 -1.22 -5.13 8.28
CA MET A 385 -0.28 -4.71 9.33
C MET A 385 -0.45 -3.24 9.74
N ALA A 386 -0.98 -2.40 8.85
CA ALA A 386 -1.24 -0.97 9.09
C ALA A 386 -2.27 -0.76 10.21
N THR A 387 -3.22 -1.69 10.31
CA THR A 387 -4.27 -1.68 11.32
C THR A 387 -3.79 -2.19 12.68
N ILE A 388 -2.63 -2.85 12.73
CA ILE A 388 -2.14 -3.56 13.91
C ILE A 388 -1.16 -2.66 14.67
N PRO A 389 -1.34 -2.47 15.99
CA PRO A 389 -0.40 -1.73 16.82
C PRO A 389 1.01 -2.31 16.70
N ARG A 390 2.01 -1.43 16.63
CA ARG A 390 3.42 -1.80 16.41
C ARG A 390 3.92 -2.89 17.35
N VAL A 391 3.54 -2.82 18.63
CA VAL A 391 3.93 -3.79 19.67
C VAL A 391 3.35 -5.20 19.45
N ASP A 392 2.25 -5.31 18.70
CA ASP A 392 1.51 -6.55 18.46
C ASP A 392 1.75 -7.16 17.06
N ARG A 393 2.47 -6.46 16.16
CA ARG A 393 2.72 -6.95 14.80
C ARG A 393 3.48 -8.27 14.75
N LYS A 394 4.47 -8.45 15.63
CA LYS A 394 5.20 -9.71 15.78
C LYS A 394 4.25 -10.84 16.20
N PHE A 395 3.39 -10.58 17.18
CA PHE A 395 2.39 -11.54 17.62
C PHE A 395 1.47 -11.97 16.46
N ILE A 396 0.98 -11.05 15.64
CA ILE A 396 0.15 -11.41 14.48
C ILE A 396 0.94 -12.20 13.41
N ARG A 397 2.23 -11.95 13.23
CA ARG A 397 3.08 -12.78 12.36
C ARG A 397 3.20 -14.21 12.88
N ASP A 398 3.34 -14.37 14.20
CA ASP A 398 3.41 -15.69 14.84
C ASP A 398 2.06 -16.42 14.70
N VAL A 399 0.94 -15.71 14.92
CA VAL A 399 -0.43 -16.21 14.70
C VAL A 399 -0.63 -16.67 13.25
N GLN A 400 -0.19 -15.86 12.29
CA GLN A 400 -0.25 -16.21 10.86
C GLN A 400 0.52 -17.50 10.57
N LYS A 401 1.76 -17.61 11.09
CA LYS A 401 2.60 -18.79 10.88
C LYS A 401 1.97 -20.04 11.47
N GLU A 402 1.42 -19.94 12.67
CA GLU A 402 0.76 -21.08 13.33
C GLU A 402 -0.52 -21.50 12.60
N ALA A 403 -1.35 -20.53 12.20
CA ALA A 403 -2.55 -20.79 11.40
C ALA A 403 -2.20 -21.48 10.07
N LEU A 404 -1.13 -21.03 9.39
CA LEU A 404 -0.63 -21.66 8.18
C LEU A 404 -0.13 -23.08 8.41
N ASN A 405 0.72 -23.30 9.43
CA ASN A 405 1.23 -24.63 9.78
C ASN A 405 0.08 -25.61 10.04
N HIS A 406 -0.97 -25.14 10.72
CA HIS A 406 -2.14 -25.95 10.99
C HIS A 406 -2.90 -26.30 9.68
N THR A 407 -3.19 -25.31 8.84
CA THR A 407 -3.84 -25.56 7.53
C THR A 407 -3.04 -26.54 6.67
N LEU A 408 -1.71 -26.37 6.60
CA LEU A 408 -0.82 -27.26 5.85
C LEU A 408 -0.76 -28.68 6.43
N LYS A 409 -0.73 -28.83 7.75
CA LYS A 409 -0.80 -30.16 8.39
C LYS A 409 -2.11 -30.87 8.06
N GLN A 410 -3.23 -30.15 8.06
CA GLN A 410 -4.53 -30.75 7.72
C GLN A 410 -4.65 -31.10 6.23
N LEU A 411 -4.01 -30.35 5.34
CA LEU A 411 -3.89 -30.69 3.91
C LEU A 411 -3.14 -32.02 3.68
N GLY A 412 -2.23 -32.38 4.58
CA GLY A 412 -1.45 -33.63 4.53
C GLY A 412 -2.08 -34.86 5.21
N LEU A 413 -3.24 -34.73 5.86
CA LEU A 413 -3.90 -35.81 6.61
C LEU A 413 -5.07 -36.43 5.82
N LYS A 414 -5.11 -37.77 5.73
CA LYS A 414 -6.24 -38.54 5.16
C LYS A 414 -7.49 -38.42 6.04
N GLU A 415 -8.68 -38.52 5.42
CA GLU A 415 -10.03 -38.15 5.92
C GLU A 415 -10.44 -38.61 7.34
N GLU A 416 -9.81 -39.61 7.93
CA GLU A 416 -10.32 -40.29 9.14
C GLU A 416 -10.02 -39.58 10.48
N GLN A 417 -9.30 -38.45 10.50
CA GLN A 417 -8.88 -37.78 11.75
C GLN A 417 -9.55 -36.42 12.05
N ARG A 418 -10.76 -36.18 11.52
CA ARG A 418 -11.46 -34.89 11.66
C ARG A 418 -12.33 -34.81 12.92
N LYS A 419 -11.79 -34.24 14.01
CA LYS A 419 -12.59 -33.63 15.11
C LYS A 419 -12.05 -32.24 15.45
N ALA A 420 -12.97 -31.36 15.90
CA ALA A 420 -12.74 -29.96 16.24
C ALA A 420 -11.47 -29.74 17.09
N LEU A 421 -10.69 -28.71 16.78
CA LEU A 421 -9.36 -28.49 17.36
C LEU A 421 -9.19 -27.07 17.90
N ASP A 422 -8.84 -27.01 19.19
CA ASP A 422 -8.27 -25.85 19.89
C ASP A 422 -6.76 -25.79 19.61
N VAL A 423 -6.28 -24.68 19.03
CA VAL A 423 -4.87 -24.49 18.69
C VAL A 423 -4.13 -23.86 19.88
N TYR A 424 -3.33 -24.63 20.62
CA TYR A 424 -2.47 -24.12 21.70
C TYR A 424 -1.01 -23.99 21.23
N ALA A 425 -0.46 -22.77 21.21
CA ALA A 425 0.97 -22.54 20.98
C ALA A 425 1.74 -22.48 22.31
N GLN A 426 2.73 -23.35 22.48
CA GLN A 426 3.64 -23.36 23.65
C GLN A 426 4.79 -22.36 23.51
N GLN A 427 5.21 -21.76 24.63
CA GLN A 427 6.42 -20.94 24.72
C GLN A 427 7.68 -21.83 24.70
N GLN A 428 8.70 -21.44 23.93
CA GLN A 428 10.07 -21.81 24.25
C GLN A 428 10.55 -20.93 25.42
N GLU A 429 10.50 -21.46 26.65
CA GLU A 429 11.34 -20.94 27.73
C GLU A 429 12.80 -21.34 27.45
N LYS A 430 13.64 -20.37 27.08
CA LYS A 430 15.08 -20.50 27.35
C LYS A 430 15.29 -20.31 28.85
N LYS A 431 15.31 -21.41 29.62
CA LYS A 431 16.00 -21.44 30.92
C LYS A 431 17.45 -21.80 30.69
N SER A 432 18.30 -20.78 30.65
CA SER A 432 19.72 -20.91 30.95
C SER A 432 19.86 -21.37 32.41
N VAL A 433 20.14 -22.66 32.60
CA VAL A 433 20.63 -23.19 33.87
C VAL A 433 22.10 -22.83 33.97
N GLU A 434 22.42 -21.70 34.61
CA GLU A 434 23.73 -21.51 35.22
C GLU A 434 23.84 -22.44 36.42
N LYS A 435 24.74 -23.43 36.31
CA LYS A 435 25.16 -24.27 37.44
C LYS A 435 25.98 -23.41 38.41
N PRO A 436 25.72 -23.43 39.72
CA PRO A 436 26.63 -22.84 40.68
C PRO A 436 27.86 -23.75 40.86
N GLU A 437 29.04 -23.15 40.70
CA GLU A 437 30.34 -23.75 40.99
C GLU A 437 30.39 -24.26 42.45
N LYS A 438 30.61 -25.56 42.63
CA LYS A 438 31.04 -26.13 43.91
C LYS A 438 32.52 -25.78 44.14
N LYS A 439 32.79 -24.74 44.93
CA LYS A 439 34.10 -24.57 45.59
C LYS A 439 34.26 -25.66 46.65
N GLY A 440 35.16 -26.61 46.40
CA GLY A 440 35.66 -27.53 47.41
C GLY A 440 36.56 -26.80 48.41
N LYS A 441 36.16 -26.73 49.67
CA LYS A 441 37.05 -26.52 50.81
C LYS A 441 37.25 -27.87 51.52
N ARG A 442 38.52 -28.26 51.70
CA ARG A 442 38.96 -29.41 52.50
C ARG A 442 38.61 -29.20 53.99
N PRO A 443 38.28 -30.26 54.75
CA PRO A 443 38.38 -30.25 56.19
C PRO A 443 39.67 -30.97 56.64
N GLY A 444 40.45 -30.30 57.48
CA GLY A 444 41.37 -30.90 58.45
C GLY A 444 41.12 -30.14 59.74
N GLN A 445 40.42 -30.76 60.68
CA GLN A 445 40.97 -31.51 61.80
C GLN A 445 41.14 -30.57 62.99
N ASP A 446 40.37 -30.81 64.05
CA ASP A 446 40.85 -30.68 65.42
C ASP A 446 40.03 -31.61 66.31
N ASP A 447 40.74 -32.57 66.90
CA ASP A 447 40.43 -33.16 68.20
C ASP A 447 41.71 -33.86 68.69
N LYS A 448 42.47 -33.18 69.57
CA LYS A 448 42.94 -33.68 70.89
C LYS A 448 44.11 -32.85 71.44
N SER A 449 43.90 -32.44 72.69
CA SER A 449 44.84 -32.08 73.77
C SER A 449 45.67 -30.80 73.66
#